data_AF-A0A0G1M6L2-F1
#
_entry.id   AF-A0A0G1M6L2-F1
#
_cell.length_a   1.000
_cell.length_b   1.000
_cell.length_c   1.000
_cell.angle_alpha   90.00
_cell.angle_beta   90.00
_cell.angle_gamma   90.00
#
_symmetry.space_group_name_H-M   'P 1'
#
loop_
_entity.id
_entity.type
_entity.pdbx_description
1 polymer ?
#
loop_
_entity_poly.entity_id
_entity_poly.type
_entity_poly.pdbx_seq_one_letter_code
_entity_poly.pdbx_strand_id
1 'polypeptide(L)'
;MDTAGLSLNDLARRFKASKISPNLVEIRFSAPTEQEARNLAQAISAVVVEKSRLPDTGSTQKIYFLISAGEPVIANNPFDLWPSMAAGFVIGLVAGFFILAAKEYLK
;
A
#
# COMPACT_ATOMS: atom_id res chain seq x y z
N MET A 1 -7.40 -14.38 -16.05
CA MET A 1 -7.28 -13.73 -14.72
C MET A 1 -6.15 -14.44 -14.00
N ASP A 2 -4.93 -13.94 -14.16
CA ASP A 2 -3.72 -14.58 -13.63
C ASP A 2 -3.58 -14.29 -12.13
N THR A 3 -3.99 -15.25 -11.30
CA THR A 3 -3.61 -15.32 -9.88
C THR A 3 -2.19 -15.88 -9.74
N ALA A 4 -1.24 -15.34 -10.49
CA ALA A 4 0.16 -15.71 -10.41
C ALA A 4 0.85 -14.84 -9.35
N GLY A 5 1.02 -15.39 -8.13
CA GLY A 5 2.17 -15.05 -7.31
C GLY A 5 2.05 -13.92 -6.27
N LEU A 6 0.90 -13.68 -5.64
CA LEU A 6 0.93 -12.97 -4.35
C LEU A 6 1.41 -13.92 -3.26
N SER A 7 2.72 -13.91 -2.97
CA SER A 7 3.23 -14.66 -1.83
C SER A 7 2.74 -14.02 -0.53
N LEU A 8 2.56 -14.84 0.53
CA LEU A 8 2.19 -14.33 1.85
C LEU A 8 3.18 -13.25 2.35
N ASN A 9 4.44 -13.34 1.92
CA ASN A 9 5.48 -12.36 2.21
C ASN A 9 5.23 -11.02 1.51
N ASP A 10 4.69 -11.01 0.29
CA ASP A 10 4.32 -9.77 -0.40
C ASP A 10 3.11 -9.11 0.26
N LEU A 11 2.21 -9.92 0.83
CA LEU A 11 1.10 -9.42 1.64
C LEU A 11 1.60 -8.81 2.97
N ALA A 12 2.50 -9.50 3.67
CA ALA A 12 3.07 -9.03 4.93
C ALA A 12 3.85 -7.71 4.76
N ARG A 13 4.59 -7.56 3.65
CA ARG A 13 5.34 -6.34 3.33
C ARG A 13 4.45 -5.12 3.06
N ARG A 14 3.16 -5.32 2.75
CA ARG A 14 2.21 -4.22 2.57
C ARG A 14 1.81 -3.56 3.88
N PHE A 15 1.95 -4.25 5.01
CA PHE A 15 1.63 -3.70 6.32
C PHE A 15 2.90 -3.20 7.01
N LYS A 16 2.94 -1.90 7.32
CA LYS A 16 4.02 -1.27 8.09
C LYS A 16 3.44 -0.76 9.40
N ALA A 17 3.84 -1.38 10.50
CA ALA A 17 3.53 -0.88 11.84
C ALA A 17 4.68 -0.02 12.36
N SER A 18 4.36 1.17 12.87
CA SER A 18 5.33 2.08 13.51
C SER A 18 4.81 2.52 14.86
N LYS A 19 5.65 2.44 15.89
CA LYS A 19 5.32 2.95 17.22
C LYS A 19 5.53 4.46 17.25
N ILE A 20 4.45 5.21 17.35
CA ILE A 20 4.50 6.67 17.45
C ILE A 20 4.69 7.10 18.91
N SER A 21 4.07 6.38 19.85
CA SER A 21 4.19 6.64 21.28
C SER A 21 4.01 5.34 22.10
N PRO A 22 4.22 5.36 23.43
CA PRO A 22 3.98 4.19 24.29
C PRO A 22 2.57 3.59 24.15
N ASN A 23 1.58 4.42 23.80
CA ASN A 23 0.17 4.04 23.74
C ASN A 23 -0.41 4.14 22.30
N LEU A 24 0.41 4.49 21.30
CA LEU A 24 -0.06 4.72 19.94
C LEU A 24 0.83 4.01 18.91
N VAL A 25 0.19 3.14 18.13
CA VAL A 25 0.80 2.43 17.02
C VAL A 25 0.10 2.85 15.73
N GLU A 26 0.87 3.31 14.77
CA GLU A 26 0.40 3.60 13.42
C GLU A 26 0.56 2.35 12.55
N ILE A 27 -0.50 1.97 11.84
CA ILE A 27 -0.47 0.87 10.87
C ILE A 27 -0.74 1.47 9.49
N ARG A 28 0.25 1.41 8.61
CA ARG A 28 0.15 1.85 7.22
C ARG A 28 0.02 0.63 6.32
N PHE A 29 -0.92 0.68 5.39
CA PHE A 29 -1.10 -0.35 4.38
C PHE A 29 -1.57 0.24 3.06
N SER A 30 -1.40 -0.52 1.98
CA SER A 30 -1.80 -0.12 0.64
C SER A 30 -2.86 -1.08 0.10
N ALA A 31 -3.90 -0.53 -0.51
CA ALA A 31 -4.98 -1.28 -1.15
C ALA A 31 -5.25 -0.73 -2.56
N PRO A 32 -5.75 -1.57 -3.50
CA PRO A 32 -6.06 -1.14 -4.86
C PRO A 32 -7.25 -0.19 -4.96
N THR A 33 -8.23 -0.32 -4.06
CA THR A 33 -9.45 0.50 -4.05
C THR A 33 -9.72 1.07 -2.67
N GLU A 34 -10.42 2.21 -2.61
CA GLU A 34 -10.83 2.82 -1.35
C GLU A 34 -11.70 1.88 -0.52
N GLN A 35 -12.63 1.16 -1.17
CA GLN A 35 -13.51 0.21 -0.50
C GLN A 35 -12.71 -0.93 0.15
N GLU A 36 -11.72 -1.46 -0.56
CA GLU A 36 -10.84 -2.52 -0.04
C GLU A 36 -9.95 -1.98 1.10
N ALA A 37 -9.51 -0.72 1.01
CA ALA A 37 -8.79 -0.06 2.09
C ALA A 37 -9.62 0.05 3.38
N ARG A 38 -10.90 0.45 3.25
CA ARG A 38 -11.85 0.53 4.38
C ARG A 38 -12.11 -0.84 4.99
N ASN A 39 -12.37 -1.84 4.17
CA ASN A 39 -12.62 -3.21 4.62
C ASN A 39 -11.39 -3.78 5.36
N LEU A 40 -10.18 -3.53 4.84
CA LEU A 40 -8.92 -3.93 5.50
C LEU A 40 -8.73 -3.21 6.84
N ALA A 41 -8.97 -1.90 6.91
CA ALA A 41 -8.88 -1.15 8.17
C ALA A 41 -9.81 -1.74 9.25
N GLN A 42 -11.06 -2.06 8.88
CA GLN A 42 -12.04 -2.66 9.78
C GLN A 42 -11.65 -4.07 10.22
N ALA A 43 -11.13 -4.89 9.31
CA ALA A 43 -10.66 -6.23 9.64
C ALA A 43 -9.47 -6.20 10.61
N ILE A 44 -8.52 -5.30 10.38
CA ILE A 44 -7.34 -5.13 11.25
C ILE A 44 -7.79 -4.71 12.66
N SER A 45 -8.68 -3.72 12.77
CA SER A 45 -9.16 -3.27 14.08
C SER A 45 -9.90 -4.37 14.83
N ALA A 46 -10.74 -5.15 14.15
CA ALA A 46 -11.43 -6.29 14.74
C ALA A 46 -10.45 -7.36 15.27
N VAL A 47 -9.44 -7.73 14.48
CA VAL A 47 -8.43 -8.71 14.88
C VAL A 47 -7.60 -8.21 16.06
N VAL A 48 -7.22 -6.93 16.08
CA VAL A 48 -6.45 -6.35 17.20
C VAL A 48 -7.30 -6.36 18.48
N VAL A 49 -8.59 -6.02 18.39
CA VAL A 49 -9.54 -6.09 19.52
C VAL A 49 -9.73 -7.51 20.02
N GLU A 50 -9.83 -8.48 19.12
CA GLU A 50 -9.95 -9.89 19.50
C GLU A 50 -8.68 -10.38 20.20
N LYS A 51 -7.50 -10.11 19.61
CA LYS A 51 -6.21 -10.54 20.17
C LYS A 51 -5.87 -9.85 21.49
N SER A 52 -6.30 -8.60 21.71
CA SER A 52 -6.09 -7.89 22.98
C SER A 52 -6.99 -8.36 24.11
N ARG A 53 -8.09 -9.08 23.81
CA ARG A 53 -8.99 -9.68 24.81
C ARG A 53 -8.50 -11.03 25.32
N LEU A 54 -7.66 -11.72 24.55
CA LEU A 54 -7.13 -13.06 24.89
C LEU A 54 -6.18 -13.13 26.11
N PRO A 55 -5.43 -12.08 26.53
CA PRO A 55 -4.57 -12.17 27.72
C PRO A 55 -5.36 -12.28 29.04
N ASP A 56 -6.64 -11.89 29.04
CA ASP A 56 -7.47 -11.79 30.26
C ASP A 56 -7.88 -13.17 30.83
N THR A 57 -7.60 -14.26 30.11
CA THR A 57 -7.91 -15.62 30.59
C THR A 57 -6.88 -16.19 31.56
N GLY A 58 -5.75 -15.51 31.81
CA GLY A 58 -4.66 -16.02 32.67
C GLY A 58 -4.10 -15.06 33.73
N SER A 59 -4.46 -13.78 33.71
CA SER A 59 -3.94 -12.78 34.66
C SER A 59 -4.99 -12.33 35.67
N THR A 60 -4.69 -12.45 36.97
CA THR A 60 -5.54 -12.01 38.10
C THR A 60 -5.76 -10.50 38.17
N GLN A 61 -5.07 -9.71 37.34
CA GLN A 61 -5.26 -8.28 37.15
C GLN A 61 -6.00 -8.04 35.83
N LYS A 62 -7.21 -7.50 35.91
CA LYS A 62 -7.99 -7.04 34.75
C LYS A 62 -7.31 -5.82 34.13
N ILE A 63 -6.47 -6.04 33.12
CA ILE A 63 -5.84 -4.97 32.35
C ILE A 63 -6.76 -4.64 31.17
N TYR A 64 -7.56 -3.59 31.32
CA TYR A 64 -8.46 -3.11 30.28
C TYR A 64 -7.68 -2.28 29.24
N PHE A 65 -7.38 -2.87 28.09
CA PHE A 65 -6.84 -2.12 26.95
C PHE A 65 -7.99 -1.46 26.19
N LEU A 66 -8.08 -0.13 26.24
CA LEU A 66 -9.01 0.64 25.42
C LEU A 66 -8.39 0.85 24.03
N ILE A 67 -8.81 0.05 23.06
CA ILE A 67 -8.37 0.23 21.67
C ILE A 67 -9.25 1.28 21.01
N SER A 68 -8.69 2.47 20.80
CA SER A 68 -9.30 3.50 19.96
C SER A 68 -8.74 3.38 18.55
N ALA A 69 -9.46 2.68 17.67
CA ALA A 69 -9.16 2.68 16.24
C ALA A 69 -9.83 3.91 15.63
N GLY A 70 -9.04 4.97 15.37
CA GLY A 70 -9.53 6.15 14.66
C GLY A 70 -9.94 5.83 13.22
N GLU A 71 -10.68 6.75 12.57
CA GLU A 71 -11.04 6.61 11.16
C GLU A 71 -9.76 6.50 10.28
N PRO A 72 -9.72 5.56 9.32
CA PRO A 72 -8.55 5.39 8.48
C PRO A 72 -8.36 6.60 7.56
N VAL A 73 -7.18 7.22 7.62
CA VAL A 73 -6.79 8.26 6.66
C VAL A 73 -6.42 7.59 5.35
N ILE A 74 -7.30 7.69 4.35
CA ILE A 74 -7.07 7.11 3.03
C ILE A 74 -6.41 8.17 2.14
N ALA A 75 -5.10 8.05 1.96
CA ALA A 75 -4.35 8.87 1.02
C ALA A 75 -4.42 8.24 -0.38
N ASN A 76 -5.16 8.88 -1.29
CA ASN A 76 -5.12 8.52 -2.71
C ASN A 76 -3.88 9.15 -3.34
N ASN A 77 -3.01 8.32 -3.93
CA ASN A 77 -1.92 8.79 -4.79
C ASN A 77 -2.34 8.59 -6.25
N PRO A 78 -2.99 9.58 -6.90
CA PRO A 78 -3.31 9.48 -8.31
C PRO A 78 -1.99 9.44 -9.08
N PHE A 79 -1.68 8.29 -9.68
CA PHE A 79 -0.56 8.22 -10.59
C PHE A 79 -0.92 9.04 -11.83
N ASP A 80 -0.35 10.24 -11.94
CA ASP A 80 -0.56 11.08 -13.10
C ASP A 80 0.24 10.50 -14.28
N LEU A 81 -0.48 10.01 -15.30
CA LEU A 81 0.08 9.38 -16.49
C LEU A 81 0.63 10.40 -17.49
N TRP A 82 0.20 11.66 -17.41
CA TRP A 82 0.55 12.71 -18.37
C TRP A 82 2.05 12.98 -18.47
N PRO A 83 2.81 13.12 -17.37
CA PRO A 83 4.25 13.36 -17.43
C PRO A 83 5.00 12.20 -18.09
N SER A 84 4.62 10.95 -17.77
CA SER A 84 5.24 9.76 -18.35
C SER A 84 4.95 9.63 -19.84
N MET A 85 3.73 9.92 -20.28
CA MET A 85 3.38 9.94 -21.70
C MET A 85 4.13 11.02 -22.47
N ALA A 86 4.22 12.24 -21.92
CA ALA A 86 4.95 13.34 -22.54
C ALA A 86 6.45 13.00 -22.70
N ALA A 87 7.07 12.44 -21.66
CA ALA A 87 8.46 11.99 -21.72
C ALA A 87 8.67 10.90 -22.78
N GLY A 88 7.77 9.89 -22.83
CA GLY A 88 7.82 8.84 -23.84
C GLY A 88 7.68 9.37 -25.27
N PHE A 89 6.79 10.34 -25.49
CA PHE A 89 6.59 10.97 -26.80
C PHE A 89 7.84 11.70 -27.28
N VAL A 90 8.47 12.51 -26.42
CA VAL A 90 9.70 13.25 -26.77
C VAL A 90 10.85 12.28 -27.10
N ILE A 91 11.05 11.26 -26.27
CA ILE A 91 12.09 10.23 -26.51
C ILE A 91 11.82 9.48 -27.82
N GLY A 92 10.56 9.12 -28.08
CA GLY A 92 10.17 8.45 -29.32
C GLY A 92 10.42 9.30 -30.57
N LEU A 93 10.14 10.60 -30.49
CA LEU A 93 10.42 11.56 -31.58
C LEU A 93 11.92 11.66 -31.88
N VAL A 94 12.73 11.80 -30.83
CA VAL A 94 14.19 11.87 -30.95
C VAL A 94 14.74 10.57 -31.54
N ALA A 95 14.35 9.42 -31.01
CA ALA A 95 14.75 8.11 -31.52
C ALA A 95 14.33 7.91 -32.98
N GLY A 96 13.10 8.29 -33.33
CA GLY A 96 12.59 8.23 -34.71
C GLY A 96 13.44 9.05 -35.68
N PHE A 97 13.86 10.25 -35.28
CA PHE A 97 14.75 11.09 -36.08
C PHE A 97 16.11 10.43 -36.32
N PHE A 98 16.73 9.86 -35.27
CA PHE A 98 17.99 9.14 -35.39
C PHE A 98 17.87 7.90 -36.28
N ILE A 99 16.78 7.16 -36.20
CA ILE A 99 16.53 5.98 -37.05
C ILE A 99 16.43 6.38 -38.52
N LEU A 100 15.70 7.46 -38.83
CA LEU A 100 15.60 8.00 -40.18
C LEU A 100 16.96 8.46 -40.72
N ALA A 101 17.70 9.22 -39.93
CA ALA A 101 19.04 9.69 -40.30
C ALA A 101 20.03 8.54 -40.52
N ALA A 102 20.01 7.51 -39.65
CA ALA A 102 20.83 6.32 -39.81
C ALA A 102 20.46 5.54 -41.08
N LYS A 103 19.17 5.46 -41.41
CA LYS A 103 18.69 4.78 -42.61
C LYS A 103 19.07 5.51 -43.90
N GLU A 104 19.13 6.83 -43.87
CA GLU A 104 19.61 7.65 -45.01
C GLU A 104 21.13 7.53 -45.18
N TYR A 105 21.89 7.39 -44.08
CA TYR A 105 23.35 7.30 -44.11
C TYR A 105 23.90 5.90 -44.45
N LEU A 106 23.11 4.85 -44.19
CA LEU A 106 23.43 3.45 -44.54
C LEU A 106 22.96 3.05 -45.94
N LYS A 107 22.43 3.99 -46.71
CA LYS A 107 22.01 3.82 -48.10
C LYS A 107 23.06 4.38 -49.04
#